data_AF-A0A1I2N4U4-F1
#
_entry.id   AF-A0A1I2N4U4-F1
#
_cell.length_a   1.000
_cell.length_b   1.000
_cell.length_c   1.000
_cell.angle_alpha   90.00
_cell.angle_beta   90.00
_cell.angle_gamma   90.00
#
_symmetry.space_group_name_H-M   'P 1'
#
loop_
_entity.id
_entity.type
_entity.pdbx_description
1 polymer ?
#
loop_
_entity_poly.entity_id
_entity_poly.type
_entity_poly.pdbx_seq_one_letter_code
_entity_poly.pdbx_strand_id
1 'polypeptide(L)'
;MKMVFQVTITRKKDDLTLEFTLRGKNGAYPCIITIDPDNGRYTIRKEDTSGEVFNSPEELKQWIHENWTADDFEDPLAFHHMLDKIQDTP
;
A
#
# COMPACT_ATOMS: atom_id res chain seq x y z
N MET A 1 -16.18 -2.65 -16.11
CA MET A 1 -15.14 -1.89 -15.39
C MET A 1 -13.92 -2.78 -15.21
N LYS A 2 -12.72 -2.26 -15.47
CA LYS A 2 -11.47 -3.01 -15.31
C LYS A 2 -11.02 -2.84 -13.85
N MET A 3 -11.19 -3.88 -13.04
CA MET A 3 -10.55 -3.96 -11.72
C MET A 3 -9.04 -4.01 -11.95
N VAL A 4 -8.30 -3.05 -11.40
CA VAL A 4 -6.83 -3.06 -11.46
C VAL A 4 -6.30 -2.93 -10.04
N PHE A 5 -6.35 -4.04 -9.30
CA PHE A 5 -5.45 -4.27 -8.18
C PHE A 5 -4.18 -4.89 -8.75
N GLN A 6 -3.07 -4.16 -8.69
CA GLN A 6 -1.76 -4.68 -9.03
C GLN A 6 -0.94 -4.76 -7.76
N VAL A 7 -0.55 -5.99 -7.41
CA VAL A 7 0.47 -6.25 -6.40
C VAL A 7 1.73 -6.63 -7.15
N THR A 8 2.78 -5.85 -6.96
CA THR A 8 4.10 -6.15 -7.49
C THR A 8 4.95 -6.62 -6.34
N ILE A 9 5.26 -7.91 -6.32
CA ILE A 9 6.21 -8.51 -5.39
C ILE A 9 7.52 -8.65 -6.13
N THR A 10 8.54 -7.90 -5.70
CA THR A 10 9.89 -8.04 -6.24
C THR A 10 10.71 -8.82 -5.23
N ARG A 11 11.26 -9.96 -5.68
CA ARG A 11 12.23 -10.75 -4.92
C ARG A 11 13.53 -10.79 -5.70
N LYS A 12 14.43 -9.85 -5.41
CA LYS A 12 15.82 -9.97 -5.86
C LYS A 12 16.55 -10.85 -4.86
N LYS A 13 17.73 -11.34 -5.25
CA LYS A 13 18.48 -12.43 -4.61
C LYS A 13 18.61 -12.31 -3.08
N ASP A 14 18.52 -11.09 -2.54
CA ASP A 14 18.55 -10.76 -1.11
C ASP A 14 17.69 -9.51 -0.76
N ASP A 15 16.65 -9.18 -1.55
CA ASP A 15 15.80 -7.98 -1.34
C ASP A 15 14.31 -8.34 -1.56
N LEU A 16 13.48 -8.04 -0.56
CA LEU A 16 12.03 -8.22 -0.57
C LEU A 16 11.35 -6.85 -0.63
N THR A 17 10.88 -6.49 -1.82
CA THR A 17 10.12 -5.27 -2.05
C THR A 17 8.66 -5.60 -2.36
N LEU A 18 7.75 -5.07 -1.54
CA LEU A 18 6.30 -5.15 -1.73
C LEU A 18 5.76 -3.80 -2.17
N GLU A 19 5.08 -3.78 -3.30
CA GLU A 19 4.36 -2.61 -3.79
C GLU A 19 2.90 -2.96 -4.08
N PHE A 20 1.99 -2.16 -3.52
CA PHE A 20 0.56 -2.29 -3.72
C PHE A 20 0.02 -1.04 -4.41
N THR A 21 -0.81 -1.23 -5.43
CA THR A 21 -1.52 -0.14 -6.10
C THR A 21 -3.02 -0.31 -5.88
N LEU A 22 -3.64 0.69 -5.26
CA LEU A 22 -5.07 0.76 -4.99
C LEU A 22 -5.68 1.98 -5.70
N ARG A 23 -6.94 1.88 -6.14
CA ARG A 23 -7.66 2.99 -6.76
C ARG A 23 -8.68 3.56 -5.77
N GLY A 24 -8.48 4.81 -5.36
CA GLY A 24 -9.44 5.56 -4.55
C GLY A 24 -10.66 5.96 -5.39
N LYS A 25 -11.84 6.07 -4.76
CA LYS A 25 -13.09 6.46 -5.44
C LYS A 25 -13.08 7.90 -5.94
N ASN A 26 -12.31 8.77 -5.29
CA ASN A 26 -12.45 10.22 -5.43
C ASN A 26 -11.23 10.91 -6.07
N GLY A 27 -10.13 10.21 -6.27
CA GLY A 27 -8.88 10.81 -6.73
C GLY A 27 -8.49 10.53 -8.17
N ALA A 28 -7.66 11.43 -8.69
CA ALA A 28 -7.17 11.35 -10.07
C ALA A 28 -6.12 10.24 -10.24
N TYR A 29 -5.34 9.95 -9.21
CA TYR A 29 -4.21 9.02 -9.24
C TYR A 29 -4.44 7.79 -8.35
N PRO A 30 -3.83 6.64 -8.65
CA PRO A 30 -3.87 5.50 -7.74
C PRO A 30 -3.04 5.77 -6.48
N CYS A 31 -3.49 5.23 -5.35
CA CYS A 31 -2.71 5.13 -4.14
C CYS A 31 -1.65 4.04 -4.30
N ILE A 32 -0.41 4.32 -3.86
CA ILE A 32 0.70 3.38 -3.94
C ILE A 32 1.28 3.19 -2.55
N ILE A 33 1.41 1.95 -2.12
CA ILE A 33 2.02 1.59 -0.85
C ILE A 33 3.30 0.82 -1.16
N THR A 34 4.43 1.24 -0.61
CA THR A 34 5.73 0.58 -0.78
C THR A 34 6.24 0.15 0.58
N ILE A 35 6.60 -1.13 0.70
CA ILE A 35 7.22 -1.73 1.88
C ILE A 35 8.50 -2.42 1.40
N ASP A 36 9.62 -1.89 1.87
CA ASP A 36 10.96 -2.28 1.47
C ASP A 36 11.83 -2.30 2.73
N PRO A 37 11.77 -3.39 3.51
CA PRO A 37 12.50 -3.50 4.77
C PRO A 37 14.02 -3.48 4.58
N ASP A 38 14.52 -4.03 3.47
CA ASP A 38 15.96 -4.10 3.18
C ASP A 38 16.56 -2.71 2.94
N ASN A 39 15.79 -1.79 2.37
CA ASN A 39 16.21 -0.40 2.18
C ASN A 39 15.61 0.58 3.21
N GLY A 40 14.90 0.07 4.24
CA GLY A 40 14.24 0.87 5.26
C GLY A 40 13.18 1.84 4.71
N ARG A 41 12.54 1.49 3.59
CA ARG A 41 11.62 2.36 2.87
C ARG A 41 10.18 1.89 3.06
N TYR A 42 9.41 2.71 3.77
CA TYR A 42 7.99 2.51 4.01
C TYR A 42 7.26 3.78 3.59
N THR A 43 6.56 3.75 2.46
CA THR A 43 5.97 4.96 1.89
C THR A 43 4.55 4.74 1.40
N ILE A 44 3.71 5.75 1.58
CA ILE A 44 2.38 5.82 1.00
C ILE A 44 2.34 7.03 0.07
N ARG A 45 1.86 6.83 -1.16
CA ARG A 45 1.45 7.90 -2.07
C ARG A 45 -0.06 7.88 -2.15
N LYS A 46 -0.68 9.02 -1.88
CA LYS A 46 -2.13 9.24 -1.93
C LYS A 46 -2.59 9.60 -3.34
N GLU A 47 -3.90 9.54 -3.52
CA GLU A 47 -4.59 9.82 -4.79
C GLU A 47 -4.51 11.30 -5.25
N ASP A 48 -4.12 12.20 -4.33
CA ASP A 48 -3.87 13.63 -4.55
C ASP A 48 -2.40 13.95 -4.87
N THR A 49 -1.58 12.92 -5.10
CA THR A 49 -0.12 12.97 -5.32
C THR A 49 0.75 13.30 -4.11
N SER A 50 0.16 13.65 -2.97
CA SER A 50 0.91 13.77 -1.73
C SER A 50 1.30 12.39 -1.20
N GLY A 51 2.20 12.33 -0.20
CA GLY A 51 2.65 11.07 0.34
C GLY A 51 3.30 11.19 1.69
N GLU A 52 3.31 10.08 2.41
CA GLU A 52 3.85 9.93 3.76
C GLU A 52 5.00 8.92 3.73
N VAL A 53 6.00 9.15 4.57
CA VAL A 53 7.17 8.28 4.74
C VAL A 53 7.23 7.87 6.21
N PHE A 54 7.48 6.59 6.46
CA PHE A 54 7.51 6.00 7.79
C PHE A 54 8.86 5.36 8.05
N ASN A 55 9.24 5.24 9.33
CA ASN A 55 10.50 4.63 9.74
C ASN A 55 10.35 3.12 9.98
N SER A 56 9.11 2.63 10.13
CA SER A 56 8.80 1.25 10.42
C SER A 56 7.53 0.77 9.69
N PRO A 57 7.38 -0.55 9.46
CA PRO A 57 6.16 -1.10 8.87
C PRO A 57 4.97 -0.98 9.82
N GLU A 58 5.21 -0.90 11.13
CA GLU A 58 4.17 -0.72 12.15
C GLU A 58 3.55 0.68 12.08
N GLU A 59 4.36 1.73 11.96
CA GLU A 59 3.87 3.10 11.77
C GLU A 59 3.06 3.23 10.47
N LEU A 60 3.52 2.60 9.38
CA LEU A 60 2.79 2.56 8.12
C LEU A 60 1.43 1.86 8.28
N LYS A 61 1.40 0.69 8.94
CA LYS A 61 0.16 -0.06 9.23
C LYS A 61 -0.82 0.78 10.04
N GLN A 62 -0.34 1.41 11.11
CA GLN A 62 -1.16 2.26 11.97
C GLN A 62 -1.77 3.41 11.18
N TRP A 63 -0.95 4.11 10.38
CA TRP A 63 -1.44 5.22 9.57
C TRP A 63 -2.53 4.78 8.60
N ILE A 64 -2.38 3.63 7.93
CA ILE A 64 -3.42 3.07 7.05
C ILE A 64 -4.73 2.85 7.81
N HIS A 65 -4.67 2.24 9.00
CA HIS A 65 -5.86 1.99 9.81
C HIS A 65 -6.55 3.27 10.32
N GLU A 66 -5.78 4.33 10.58
CA GLU A 66 -6.30 5.60 11.08
C GLU A 66 -6.85 6.51 9.98
N ASN A 67 -6.29 6.43 8.76
CA ASN A 67 -6.58 7.38 7.69
C ASN A 67 -7.43 6.79 6.56
N TRP A 68 -7.46 5.45 6.40
CA TRP A 68 -8.14 4.79 5.30
C TRP A 68 -9.13 3.73 5.78
N THR A 69 -10.22 3.62 5.03
CA THR A 69 -11.22 2.57 5.17
C THR A 69 -11.43 1.89 3.83
N ALA A 70 -12.00 0.69 3.86
CA ALA A 70 -12.29 -0.05 2.62
C ALA A 70 -13.28 0.69 1.70
N ASP A 71 -14.10 1.59 2.25
CA ASP A 71 -15.06 2.39 1.47
C ASP A 71 -14.39 3.54 0.70
N ASP A 72 -13.16 3.93 1.05
CA ASP A 72 -12.43 4.97 0.30
C ASP A 72 -11.96 4.48 -1.08
N PHE A 73 -12.00 3.17 -1.31
CA PHE A 73 -11.47 2.53 -2.52
C PHE A 73 -12.58 1.96 -3.43
N GLU A 74 -12.31 1.95 -4.73
CA GLU A 74 -13.20 1.35 -5.72
C GLU A 74 -13.36 -0.17 -5.52
N ASP A 75 -12.33 -0.82 -4.95
CA ASP A 75 -12.30 -2.25 -4.64
C ASP A 75 -11.98 -2.46 -3.14
N PRO A 76 -13.02 -2.61 -2.30
CA PRO A 76 -12.84 -2.88 -0.87
C PRO A 76 -12.10 -4.19 -0.58
N LEU A 77 -12.25 -5.20 -1.44
CA LEU A 77 -11.57 -6.50 -1.27
C LEU A 77 -10.07 -6.36 -1.49
N ALA A 78 -9.66 -5.56 -2.48
CA ALA A 78 -8.25 -5.24 -2.72
C ALA A 78 -7.59 -4.58 -1.50
N PHE A 79 -8.29 -3.67 -0.83
CA PHE A 79 -7.81 -3.05 0.40
C PHE A 79 -7.61 -4.08 1.52
N HIS A 80 -8.59 -4.95 1.75
CA HIS A 80 -8.47 -6.01 2.76
C HIS A 80 -7.34 -7.00 2.43
N HIS A 81 -7.19 -7.39 1.17
CA HIS A 81 -6.10 -8.26 0.72
C HIS A 81 -4.73 -7.62 0.93
N MET A 82 -4.60 -6.31 0.68
CA MET A 82 -3.38 -5.56 0.96
C MET A 82 -3.07 -5.59 2.46
N LEU A 83 -4.04 -5.31 3.33
CA LEU A 83 -3.83 -5.34 4.78
C LEU A 83 -3.34 -6.72 5.28
N ASP A 84 -3.95 -7.79 4.79
CA ASP A 84 -3.55 -9.17 5.11
C ASP A 84 -2.09 -9.44 4.71
N LYS A 85 -1.68 -9.00 3.51
CA LYS A 85 -0.30 -9.16 3.05
C LYS A 85 0.70 -8.36 3.86
N ILE A 86 0.36 -7.12 4.23
CA ILE A 86 1.22 -6.28 5.07
C ILE A 86 1.35 -6.87 6.48
N GLN A 87 0.30 -7.54 6.98
CA GLN A 87 0.33 -8.19 8.29
C GLN A 87 1.18 -9.47 8.31
N ASP A 88 1.21 -10.22 7.20
CA ASP A 88 2.05 -11.42 7.03
C ASP A 88 3.54 -11.08 6.79
N THR A 89 3.86 -9.81 6.54
CA THR A 89 5.24 -9.36 6.36
C THR A 89 5.93 -9.29 7.73
N PRO A 90 7.07 -9.99 7.93
CA PRO A 90 7.75 -10.11 9.23
C PRO A 90 8.31 -8.77 9.75
#